data_AF-A0A9D8B010-F1
#
_entry.id   AF-A0A9D8B010-F1
#
_cell.length_a   1.000
_cell.length_b   1.000
_cell.length_c   1.000
_cell.angle_alpha   90.00
_cell.angle_beta   90.00
_cell.angle_gamma   90.00
#
_symmetry.space_group_name_H-M   'P 1'
#
loop_
_entity.id
_entity.type
_entity.pdbx_description
1 polymer ?
#
loop_
_entity_poly.entity_id
_entity_poly.type
_entity_poly.pdbx_seq_one_letter_code
_entity_poly.pdbx_strand_id
1 'polypeptide(L)'
;MNLKKVVRALSVRQPYAEQILRGTKKIEYRSIPTKIRERVYIYASKKRARFDAKAEREKFATGVLIGTVEIVDCRLRNGEYHWHLARPRRLAKLLKPRHQPQPVWFHPFD
;
A
#
# COMPACT_ATOMS: atom_id res chain seq x y z
N MET A 1 -1.64 6.41 17.71
CA MET A 1 -2.08 5.14 17.07
C MET A 1 -1.13 4.04 17.51
N ASN A 2 -1.64 2.90 17.99
CA ASN A 2 -0.77 1.80 18.42
C ASN A 2 -0.34 0.95 17.20
N LEU A 3 0.86 1.23 16.67
CA LEU A 3 1.44 0.48 15.55
C LEU A 3 1.74 -0.99 15.88
N LYS A 4 1.82 -1.35 17.18
CA LYS A 4 2.06 -2.75 17.61
C LYS A 4 0.98 -3.73 17.15
N LYS A 5 -0.20 -3.24 16.74
CA LYS A 5 -1.30 -4.09 16.24
C LYS A 5 -1.31 -4.28 14.72
N VAL A 6 -0.49 -3.52 13.97
CA VAL A 6 -0.45 -3.65 12.51
C VAL A 6 0.63 -4.65 12.15
N VAL A 7 0.24 -5.83 11.70
CA VAL A 7 1.16 -6.96 11.43
C VAL A 7 1.48 -7.14 9.95
N ARG A 8 0.69 -6.55 9.06
CA ARG A 8 0.78 -6.81 7.61
C ARG A 8 1.06 -5.56 6.80
N ALA A 9 1.76 -5.72 5.69
CA ALA A 9 2.02 -4.69 4.71
C ALA A 9 1.51 -5.08 3.31
N LEU A 10 0.91 -4.10 2.63
CA LEU A 10 0.59 -4.14 1.20
C LEU A 10 1.75 -3.53 0.41
N SER A 11 2.33 -4.31 -0.51
CA SER A 11 3.35 -3.85 -1.44
C SER A 11 2.72 -3.13 -2.63
N VAL A 12 2.99 -1.82 -2.76
CA VAL A 12 2.42 -0.96 -3.81
C VAL A 12 3.55 -0.22 -4.51
N ARG A 13 3.52 -0.16 -5.84
CA ARG A 13 4.52 0.59 -6.62
C ARG A 13 4.24 2.09 -6.54
N GLN A 14 5.29 2.90 -6.57
CA GLN A 14 5.12 4.34 -6.77
C GLN A 14 4.63 4.62 -8.21
N PRO A 15 3.79 5.65 -8.41
CA PRO A 15 3.31 6.65 -7.42
C PRO A 15 2.09 6.22 -6.60
N TYR A 16 1.50 5.06 -6.88
CA TYR A 16 0.22 4.66 -6.28
C TYR A 16 0.29 4.55 -4.75
N ALA A 17 1.43 4.13 -4.21
CA ALA A 17 1.65 4.10 -2.76
C ALA A 17 1.45 5.50 -2.12
N GLU A 18 2.01 6.54 -2.75
CA GLU A 18 1.83 7.92 -2.31
C GLU A 18 0.39 8.42 -2.54
N GLN A 19 -0.23 8.09 -3.68
CA GLN A 19 -1.63 8.47 -3.95
C GLN A 19 -2.61 7.88 -2.92
N ILE A 20 -2.34 6.66 -2.42
CA ILE A 20 -3.13 6.06 -1.33
C ILE A 20 -3.00 6.91 -0.07
N LEU A 21 -1.79 7.31 0.31
CA LEU A 21 -1.56 8.10 1.52
C LEU A 21 -2.06 9.54 1.41
N ARG A 22 -2.09 10.12 0.21
CA ARG A 22 -2.74 11.40 -0.06
C ARG A 22 -4.27 11.28 -0.13
N GLY A 23 -4.82 10.06 -0.14
CA GLY A 23 -6.26 9.80 -0.22
C GLY A 23 -6.87 10.00 -1.61
N THR A 24 -6.06 10.25 -2.63
CA THR A 24 -6.51 10.41 -4.02
C THR A 24 -6.78 9.06 -4.69
N LYS A 25 -6.03 8.02 -4.32
CA LYS A 25 -6.31 6.62 -4.72
C LYS A 25 -7.05 5.89 -3.60
N LYS A 26 -8.37 5.71 -3.79
CA LYS A 26 -9.27 5.04 -2.83
C LYS A 26 -9.53 3.56 -3.13
N ILE A 27 -9.08 3.08 -4.29
CA ILE A 27 -9.25 1.69 -4.72
C ILE A 27 -7.88 1.17 -5.16
N GLU A 28 -7.47 0.03 -4.60
CA GLU A 28 -6.38 -0.78 -5.13
C GLU A 28 -6.94 -1.86 -6.03
N TYR A 29 -6.42 -1.96 -7.26
CA TYR A 29 -6.87 -2.94 -8.25
C TYR A 29 -5.92 -4.14 -8.23
N ARG A 30 -6.49 -5.35 -8.19
CA ARG A 30 -5.74 -6.61 -8.26
C ARG A 30 -6.53 -7.63 -9.06
N SER A 31 -5.81 -8.59 -9.65
CA SER A 31 -6.40 -9.76 -10.30
C SER A 31 -6.93 -10.82 -9.31
N ILE A 32 -6.69 -10.63 -8.02
CA ILE A 32 -7.09 -11.56 -6.96
C ILE A 32 -7.96 -10.87 -5.90
N PRO A 33 -8.91 -11.61 -5.27
CA PRO A 33 -9.69 -11.09 -4.15
C PRO A 33 -8.84 -10.99 -2.88
N THR A 34 -9.36 -10.26 -1.88
CA THR A 34 -8.84 -10.30 -0.50
C THR A 34 -9.97 -10.38 0.53
N LYS A 35 -9.78 -11.22 1.54
CA LYS A 35 -10.66 -11.31 2.72
C LYS A 35 -10.20 -10.40 3.88
N ILE A 36 -9.06 -9.72 3.73
CA ILE A 36 -8.51 -8.84 4.76
C ILE A 36 -9.44 -7.65 4.98
N ARG A 37 -9.79 -7.37 6.23
CA ARG A 37 -10.63 -6.23 6.67
C ARG A 37 -9.99 -5.53 7.87
N GLU A 38 -8.73 -5.15 7.72
CA GLU A 38 -7.90 -4.61 8.79
C GLU A 38 -7.13 -3.37 8.34
N ARG A 39 -6.46 -2.73 9.30
CA ARG A 39 -5.47 -1.70 9.01
C ARG A 39 -4.13 -2.36 8.69
N VAL A 40 -3.57 -2.03 7.53
CA VAL A 40 -2.29 -2.56 7.02
C VAL A 40 -1.30 -1.43 6.76
N TYR A 41 0.00 -1.74 6.75
CA TYR A 41 1.00 -0.83 6.22
C TYR A 41 0.92 -0.71 4.70
N ILE A 42 1.31 0.45 4.18
CA ILE A 42 1.65 0.64 2.77
C ILE A 42 3.17 0.64 2.63
N TYR A 43 3.69 -0.36 1.93
CA TYR A 43 5.09 -0.46 1.54
C TYR A 43 5.26 0.10 0.13
N ALA A 44 6.10 1.11 -0.02
CA ALA A 44 6.51 1.65 -1.30
C ALA A 44 7.54 0.72 -1.96
N SER A 45 7.11 -0.03 -2.97
CA SER A 45 7.96 -1.00 -3.66
C SER A 45 9.19 -0.34 -4.29
N LYS A 46 10.31 -1.09 -4.33
CA LYS A 46 11.54 -0.69 -5.03
C LYS A 46 11.30 -0.46 -6.53
N LYS A 47 10.44 -1.26 -7.15
CA LYS A 47 10.06 -1.12 -8.56
C LYS A 47 8.97 -0.06 -8.70
N ARG A 48 9.15 0.88 -9.62
CA ARG A 48 8.14 1.89 -9.98
C ARG A 48 7.13 1.33 -10.99
N ALA A 49 5.95 1.93 -11.06
CA ALA A 49 4.99 1.65 -12.13
C ALA A 49 5.54 2.18 -13.47
N ARG A 50 5.28 1.47 -14.58
CA ARG A 50 5.88 1.76 -15.90
C ARG A 50 5.30 2.99 -16.64
N PHE A 51 4.26 3.64 -16.11
CA PHE A 51 3.37 4.49 -16.93
C PHE A 51 3.22 5.94 -16.48
N ASP A 52 4.04 6.45 -15.57
CA ASP A 52 3.78 7.81 -15.05
C ASP A 52 5.00 8.72 -15.17
N ALA A 53 5.17 9.29 -16.37
CA ALA A 53 6.18 10.29 -16.68
C ALA A 53 6.10 11.54 -15.77
N LYS A 54 4.91 11.83 -15.20
CA LYS A 54 4.72 12.93 -14.24
C LYS A 54 5.18 12.50 -12.85
N ALA A 55 4.88 11.28 -12.42
CA ALA A 55 5.41 10.70 -11.18
C ALA A 55 6.91 10.40 -11.22
N GLU A 56 7.50 10.23 -12.41
CA GLU A 56 8.96 10.14 -12.52
C GLU A 56 9.65 11.42 -12.03
N ARG A 57 8.99 12.59 -12.19
CA ARG A 57 9.51 13.88 -11.70
C ARG A 57 9.49 13.98 -10.18
N GLU A 58 8.55 13.33 -9.50
CA GLU A 58 8.52 13.26 -8.03
C GLU A 58 9.40 12.12 -7.50
N LYS A 59 10.47 12.50 -6.79
CA LYS A 59 11.38 11.55 -6.12
C LYS A 59 10.75 11.04 -4.82
N PHE A 60 9.80 10.10 -4.94
CA PHE A 60 9.24 9.40 -3.78
C PHE A 60 10.19 8.34 -3.24
N ALA A 61 10.17 8.18 -1.91
CA ALA A 61 10.83 7.09 -1.23
C ALA A 61 10.32 5.73 -1.72
N THR A 62 11.24 4.77 -1.86
CA THR A 62 10.98 3.37 -2.19
C THR A 62 11.75 2.47 -1.21
N GLY A 63 11.36 1.21 -1.11
CA GLY A 63 12.01 0.27 -0.19
C GLY A 63 11.61 0.44 1.27
N VAL A 64 10.54 1.17 1.56
CA VAL A 64 10.14 1.55 2.92
C VAL A 64 8.62 1.55 3.10
N LEU A 65 8.18 1.34 4.34
CA LEU A 65 6.82 1.54 4.79
C LEU A 65 6.61 3.04 5.02
N ILE A 66 5.60 3.60 4.39
CA ILE A 66 5.37 5.05 4.32
C ILE A 66 4.13 5.51 5.12
N GLY A 67 3.24 4.58 5.47
CA GLY A 67 1.95 4.87 6.06
C GLY A 67 1.16 3.60 6.35
N THR A 68 -0.08 3.80 6.80
CA THR A 68 -1.07 2.72 6.95
C THR A 68 -2.39 3.11 6.29
N VAL A 69 -3.18 2.14 5.91
CA VAL A 69 -4.53 2.32 5.37
C VAL A 69 -5.42 1.19 5.87
N GLU A 70 -6.73 1.41 5.92
CA GLU A 70 -7.70 0.35 6.19
C GLU A 70 -8.21 -0.25 4.88
N ILE A 71 -8.25 -1.57 4.80
CA ILE A 71 -9.00 -2.27 3.76
C ILE A 71 -10.40 -2.50 4.32
N VAL A 72 -11.40 -1.91 3.67
CA VAL A 72 -12.77 -1.93 4.18
C VAL A 72 -13.70 -2.81 3.34
N ASP A 73 -13.35 -3.06 2.07
CA ASP A 73 -14.16 -3.89 1.18
C ASP A 73 -13.35 -4.47 0.02
N CYS A 74 -13.88 -5.49 -0.65
CA CYS A 74 -13.34 -6.06 -1.88
C CYS A 74 -14.49 -6.50 -2.78
N ARG A 75 -14.62 -5.88 -3.97
CA ARG A 75 -15.69 -6.17 -4.93
C ARG A 75 -15.12 -6.50 -6.30
N LEU A 76 -15.68 -7.51 -6.97
CA LEU A 76 -15.39 -7.76 -8.38
C LEU A 76 -16.22 -6.79 -9.25
N ARG A 77 -15.56 -6.00 -10.10
CA ARG A 77 -16.21 -5.15 -11.10
C ARG A 77 -15.39 -5.14 -12.38
N ASN A 78 -16.07 -5.26 -13.52
CA ASN A 78 -15.45 -5.21 -14.85
C ASN A 78 -14.24 -6.17 -15.01
N GLY A 79 -14.30 -7.34 -14.37
CA GLY A 79 -13.22 -8.34 -14.43
C GLY A 79 -12.04 -8.11 -13.46
N GLU A 80 -12.05 -7.06 -12.65
CA GLU A 80 -10.99 -6.76 -11.67
C GLU A 80 -11.51 -6.69 -10.24
N TYR A 81 -10.67 -7.06 -9.27
CA TYR A 81 -11.00 -6.90 -7.86
C TYR A 81 -10.60 -5.51 -7.37
N HIS A 82 -11.60 -4.79 -6.89
CA HIS A 82 -11.50 -3.46 -6.31
C HIS A 82 -11.36 -3.60 -4.80
N TRP A 83 -10.16 -3.41 -4.27
CA TRP A 83 -9.91 -3.38 -2.83
C TRP A 83 -10.11 -1.95 -2.35
N HIS A 84 -11.18 -1.71 -1.58
CA HIS A 84 -11.55 -0.38 -1.10
C HIS A 84 -10.68 0.01 0.09
N LEU A 85 -10.07 1.18 -0.02
CA LEU A 85 -9.11 1.72 0.93
C LEU A 85 -9.71 2.93 1.66
N ALA A 86 -9.54 2.98 2.98
CA ALA A 86 -10.07 4.06 3.81
C ALA A 86 -9.07 4.52 4.87
N ARG A 87 -9.30 5.72 5.39
CA ARG A 87 -8.59 6.29 6.55
C ARG A 87 -7.06 6.17 6.45
N PRO A 88 -6.43 6.64 5.35
CA PRO A 88 -4.97 6.63 5.23
C PRO A 88 -4.34 7.45 6.35
N ARG A 89 -3.19 6.98 6.85
CA ARG A 89 -2.41 7.66 7.89
C ARG A 89 -0.94 7.60 7.51
N ARG A 90 -0.31 8.76 7.33
CA ARG A 90 1.13 8.85 7.08
C ARG A 90 1.91 8.54 8.36
N LEU A 91 3.03 7.82 8.21
CA LEU A 91 3.96 7.63 9.31
C LEU A 91 4.79 8.90 9.52
N ALA A 92 5.01 9.28 10.78
CA ALA A 92 5.91 10.40 11.11
C ALA A 92 7.36 10.12 10.68
N LYS A 93 7.77 8.84 10.73
CA LYS A 93 9.08 8.37 10.27
C LYS A 93 8.90 7.15 9.37
N LEU A 94 9.61 7.13 8.25
CA LEU A 94 9.65 5.98 7.34
C LEU A 94 10.27 4.77 8.05
N LEU A 95 9.69 3.59 7.85
CA LEU A 95 10.20 2.35 8.45
C LEU A 95 10.76 1.44 7.37
N LYS A 96 11.95 0.87 7.61
CA LYS A 96 12.48 -0.20 6.78
C LYS A 96 11.91 -1.53 7.28
N PRO A 97 11.32 -2.37 6.42
CA PRO A 97 10.92 -3.72 6.83
C PRO A 97 12.18 -4.53 7.17
N ARG A 98 12.06 -5.44 8.14
CA ARG A 98 13.11 -6.41 8.48
C ARG A 98 13.10 -7.59 7.53
N HIS A 99 11.92 -7.99 7.07
CA HIS A 99 11.72 -9.14 6.19
C HIS A 99 11.60 -8.76 4.73
N GLN A 100 11.89 -9.72 3.85
CA GLN A 100 11.85 -9.52 2.40
C GLN A 100 10.42 -9.21 1.93
N PRO A 101 10.19 -8.06 1.28
CA PRO A 101 8.87 -7.68 0.78
C PRO A 101 8.40 -8.60 -0.36
N GLN A 102 7.13 -9.02 -0.29
CA GLN A 102 6.48 -9.86 -1.30
C GLN A 102 5.58 -9.04 -2.26
N PRO A 103 5.20 -9.55 -3.45
CA PRO A 103 4.44 -8.81 -4.47
C PRO A 103 3.04 -8.33 -4.08
N VAL A 104 2.51 -8.77 -2.93
CA VAL A 104 1.18 -8.39 -2.43
C VAL A 104 1.23 -8.16 -0.92
N TRP A 105 1.20 -9.24 -0.15
CA TRP A 105 1.13 -9.23 1.31
C TRP A 105 2.41 -9.78 1.90
N PHE A 106 2.90 -9.15 2.96
CA PHE A 106 3.98 -9.70 3.78
C PHE A 106 3.90 -9.17 5.20
N HIS A 107 4.56 -9.85 6.13
CA HIS A 107 4.73 -9.39 7.52
C HIS A 107 6.09 -8.68 7.61
N PRO A 108 6.12 -7.35 7.85
CA PRO A 108 7.35 -6.58 7.75
C PRO A 108 8.28 -6.71 8.96
N PHE A 109 7.77 -7.17 10.11
CA PHE A 109 8.49 -7.16 11.40
C PHE A 109 8.40 -8.46 12.20
N ASP A 110 7.50 -9.36 11.82
CA ASP A 110 7.23 -10.65 12.47
C ASP A 110 7.73 -11.80 11.60
#